data_AF-X1M983-F1
#
_entry.id   AF-X1M983-F1
#
_cell.length_a   1.000
_cell.length_b   1.000
_cell.length_c   1.000
_cell.angle_alpha   90.00
_cell.angle_beta   90.00
_cell.angle_gamma   90.00
#
_symmetry.space_group_name_H-M   'P 1'
#
loop_
_entity.id
_entity.type
_entity.pdbx_description
1 polymer ?
#
loop_
_entity_poly.entity_id
_entity_poly.type
_entity_poly.pdbx_seq_one_letter_code
_entity_poly.pdbx_strand_id
1 'polypeptide(L)' 'ELIDNKNELVAESGIKTRADVEKLKSIGVRAVLIGQVLCESADIEEKFAELFG' A
#
# COMPACT_ATOMS: atom_id res chain seq x y z
N GLU A 1 9.84 -22.26 -1.74
CA GLU A 1 9.09 -21.00 -1.53
C GLU A 1 10.06 -19.84 -1.74
N LEU A 2 9.62 -18.65 -2.16
CA LEU A 2 10.51 -17.51 -2.43
C LEU A 2 10.83 -16.68 -1.18
N ILE A 3 10.03 -16.81 -0.12
CA ILE A 3 10.16 -16.10 1.16
C ILE A 3 9.75 -17.08 2.26
N ASP A 4 10.58 -17.17 3.31
CA ASP A 4 10.32 -18.00 4.49
C ASP A 4 9.34 -17.32 5.47
N ASN A 5 9.33 -15.99 5.49
CA ASN A 5 8.51 -15.18 6.38
C ASN A 5 7.66 -14.16 5.60
N LYS A 6 6.38 -14.45 5.40
CA LYS A 6 5.44 -13.57 4.69
C LYS A 6 5.29 -12.17 5.30
N ASN A 7 5.73 -11.99 6.55
CA ASN A 7 5.75 -10.69 7.20
C ASN A 7 6.77 -9.70 6.60
N GLU A 8 7.75 -10.20 5.85
CA GLU A 8 8.78 -9.40 5.17
C GLU A 8 8.34 -8.97 3.76
N LEU A 9 7.17 -9.43 3.29
CA LEU A 9 6.64 -9.07 1.99
C LEU A 9 6.15 -7.61 2.00
N VAL A 10 6.82 -6.77 1.21
CA VAL A 10 6.39 -5.41 0.89
C VAL A 10 5.88 -5.38 -0.54
N ALA A 11 4.61 -5.02 -0.73
CA ALA A 11 4.07 -4.81 -2.06
C ALA A 11 4.37 -3.38 -2.53
N GLU A 12 4.79 -3.22 -3.78
CA GLU A 12 5.12 -1.93 -4.38
C GLU A 12 4.44 -1.78 -5.74
N SER A 13 4.37 -0.53 -6.21
CA SER A 13 3.80 -0.14 -7.51
C SER A 13 2.30 -0.39 -7.67
N GLY A 14 1.60 0.53 -8.35
CA GLY A 14 0.20 0.34 -8.74
C GLY A 14 -0.86 0.51 -7.65
N ILE A 15 -0.49 0.91 -6.43
CA ILE A 15 -1.41 1.15 -5.32
C ILE A 15 -1.90 2.59 -5.36
N LYS A 16 -3.16 2.82 -5.73
CA LYS A 16 -3.70 4.18 -5.99
C LYS A 16 -4.88 4.56 -5.13
N THR A 17 -5.62 3.57 -4.67
CA THR A 17 -6.89 3.73 -3.98
C THR A 17 -6.95 2.87 -2.72
N ARG A 18 -7.88 3.19 -1.82
CA ARG A 18 -8.19 2.34 -0.66
C ARG A 18 -8.56 0.91 -1.06
N ALA A 19 -9.27 0.72 -2.17
CA ALA A 19 -9.64 -0.60 -2.66
C ALA A 19 -8.40 -1.45 -2.99
N ASP A 20 -7.34 -0.85 -3.51
CA ASP A 20 -6.06 -1.53 -3.77
C ASP A 20 -5.41 -1.98 -2.46
N VAL A 21 -5.43 -1.12 -1.44
CA VAL A 21 -4.91 -1.43 -0.09
C VAL A 21 -5.69 -2.59 0.54
N GLU A 22 -7.02 -2.54 0.53
CA GLU A 22 -7.86 -3.60 1.09
C GLU A 22 -7.69 -4.93 0.35
N LYS A 23 -7.53 -4.89 -0.97
CA LYS A 23 -7.21 -6.08 -1.78
C LYS A 23 -5.88 -6.71 -1.34
N LEU A 24 -4.82 -5.92 -1.20
CA LEU A 24 -3.52 -6.40 -0.75
C LEU A 24 -3.59 -6.99 0.66
N LYS A 25 -4.31 -6.32 1.56
CA LYS A 25 -4.56 -6.80 2.92
C LYS A 25 -5.30 -8.15 2.93
N SER A 26 -6.32 -8.31 2.08
CA SER A 26 -7.10 -9.55 1.97
C SER A 26 -6.28 -10.77 1.51
N ILE A 27 -5.19 -10.55 0.76
CA ILE A 27 -4.29 -11.62 0.30
C ILE A 27 -3.08 -11.80 1.23
N GLY A 28 -3.08 -11.13 2.39
CA GLY A 28 -2.09 -11.31 3.45
C GLY A 28 -0.84 -10.43 3.34
N VAL A 29 -0.84 -9.42 2.46
CA VAL A 29 0.23 -8.41 2.44
C VAL A 29 0.10 -7.52 3.68
N ARG A 30 1.24 -7.28 4.34
CA ARG A 30 1.29 -6.51 5.60
C ARG A 30 2.00 -5.17 5.49
N ALA A 31 2.70 -4.92 4.39
CA ALA A 31 3.43 -3.68 4.15
C ALA A 31 3.34 -3.28 2.68
N VAL A 32 3.32 -1.96 2.43
CA VAL A 32 3.29 -1.38 1.09
C VAL A 32 4.25 -0.22 0.96
N LEU A 33 4.81 -0.03 -0.24
CA LEU A 33 5.60 1.13 -0.62
C LEU A 33 4.85 1.94 -1.68
N ILE A 34 4.46 3.17 -1.34
CA ILE A 34 3.68 4.07 -2.21
C ILE A 34 4.46 5.37 -2.38
N GLY A 35 4.93 5.64 -3.60
CA GLY A 35 5.63 6.88 -3.95
C GLY A 35 4.72 7.84 -4.72
N GLN A 36 4.56 7.59 -6.03
CA GLN A 36 3.89 8.48 -6.96
C GLN A 36 2.55 9.05 -6.45
N VAL A 37 1.65 8.20 -5.95
CA VAL A 37 0.29 8.61 -5.55
C VAL A 37 0.29 9.56 -4.35
N LEU A 38 1.24 9.40 -3.42
CA LEU A 38 1.41 10.33 -2.30
C LEU A 38 2.10 11.62 -2.78
N CYS A 39 3.20 11.49 -3.54
CA CYS A 39 3.99 12.64 -4.00
C CYS A 39 3.27 13.54 -5.01
N GLU A 40 2.34 13.01 -5.81
CA GLU A 40 1.51 13.77 -6.75
C GLU A 40 0.28 14.41 -6.07
N SER A 41 -0.02 14.05 -4.81
CA SER A 41 -1.13 14.65 -4.07
C SER A 41 -0.80 16.08 -3.66
N ALA A 42 -1.80 16.97 -3.72
CA ALA A 42 -1.69 18.32 -3.17
C ALA A 42 -1.56 18.33 -1.64
N ASP A 43 -2.12 17.31 -0.98
CA ASP A 43 -2.03 17.08 0.45
C ASP A 43 -1.69 15.60 0.71
N ILE A 44 -0.50 15.36 1.25
CA ILE A 44 0.00 14.00 1.52
C ILE A 44 -0.76 13.38 2.71
N GLU A 45 -1.09 14.17 3.72
CA GLU A 45 -1.77 13.69 4.92
C GLU A 45 -3.21 13.27 4.60
N GLU A 46 -3.93 14.11 3.84
CA GLU A 46 -5.28 13.77 3.36
C GLU A 46 -5.26 12.52 2.48
N LYS A 47 -4.31 12.41 1.53
CA LYS A 47 -4.22 11.24 0.66
C LYS A 47 -3.85 9.98 1.43
N PHE A 48 -2.97 10.09 2.43
CA PHE A 48 -2.65 8.98 3.31
C PHE A 48 -3.88 8.53 4.11
N ALA A 49 -4.66 9.47 4.66
CA ALA A 49 -5.91 9.17 5.35
C ALA A 49 -6.96 8.52 4.43
N GLU A 50 -7.05 8.93 3.16
CA GLU A 50 -7.91 8.25 2.18
C GLU A 50 -7.52 6.77 1.99
N LEU A 51 -6.21 6.49 1.92
CA LEU A 51 -5.69 5.14 1.67
C LEU A 51 -5.77 4.22 2.89
N PHE A 52 -5.56 4.74 4.10
CA PHE A 52 -5.35 3.94 5.32
C PHE A 52 -6.31 4.25 6.49
N GLY A 53 -7.06 5.34 6.43
CA GLY A 53 -7.97 5.81 7.49
C GLY A 53 -9.29 5.06 7.60
#